data_AF-A0A3R6W2U3-F1
#
_entry.id   AF-A0A3R6W2U3-F1
#
_cell.length_a   1.000
_cell.length_b   1.000
_cell.length_c   1.000
_cell.angle_alpha   90.00
_cell.angle_beta   90.00
_cell.angle_gamma   90.00
#
_symmetry.space_group_name_H-M   'P 1'
#
loop_
_entity.id
_entity.type
_entity.pdbx_description
1 polymer ?
#
loop_
_entity_poly.entity_id
_entity_poly.type
_entity_poly.pdbx_seq_one_letter_code
_entity_poly.pdbx_strand_id
1 'polypeptide(L)'
;MAEDYDATEASKVQVRRQLSLCLTVVQVHDSFEQNQPKVEAVLSLHSCLKDFTASELLDEAYCSQCKSLKPASKKMDLWRVPPLLVIQLKRFHYTATCRKKLRNFVQFPLKGLDLQPYLVRTTQDAGLKYWQFLGGKLATQEYPAVYDLYAVVNHIGVLGGGHYVATVFSESDKRWKCFNDHLCRDIDEKDVVSPSAYILFYIRRDMKALPVHEVFPVNSDAAGPALSDDDLAALLHEPDASRCVIS
;
A
#
# COMPACT_ATOMS: atom_id res chain seq x y z
N MET A 1 -39.52 26.77 5.65
CA MET A 1 -38.71 27.99 5.83
C MET A 1 -37.27 27.53 5.79
N ALA A 2 -36.69 27.30 4.61
CA ALA A 2 -36.18 28.31 3.65
C ALA A 2 -35.06 29.13 4.32
N GLU A 3 -33.83 29.24 3.82
CA GLU A 3 -33.31 29.29 2.43
C GLU A 3 -31.87 28.71 2.43
N ASP A 4 -31.52 27.77 1.54
CA ASP A 4 -30.94 27.93 0.18
C ASP A 4 -29.56 28.62 0.10
N TYR A 5 -28.57 27.90 -0.46
CA TYR A 5 -27.67 28.44 -1.50
C TYR A 5 -27.08 27.27 -2.32
N ASP A 6 -27.58 27.16 -3.55
CA ASP A 6 -27.04 26.37 -4.66
C ASP A 6 -25.93 27.16 -5.36
N ALA A 7 -24.90 26.47 -5.86
CA ALA A 7 -24.08 26.93 -6.96
C ALA A 7 -23.34 25.74 -7.58
N THR A 8 -24.01 25.11 -8.53
CA THR A 8 -23.40 24.30 -9.58
C THR A 8 -22.52 25.18 -10.47
N GLU A 9 -21.26 24.80 -10.71
CA GLU A 9 -20.57 25.19 -11.95
C GLU A 9 -19.77 24.02 -12.52
N ALA A 10 -20.11 23.69 -13.77
CA ALA A 10 -19.42 22.76 -14.63
C ALA A 10 -18.52 23.55 -15.59
N SER A 11 -17.22 23.30 -15.57
CA SER A 11 -16.32 23.87 -16.57
C SER A 11 -16.02 22.84 -17.66
N LYS A 12 -16.73 22.94 -18.79
CA LYS A 12 -16.29 22.38 -20.08
C LYS A 12 -15.31 23.36 -20.71
N VAL A 13 -14.15 22.88 -21.17
CA VAL A 13 -13.25 23.66 -22.03
C VAL A 13 -13.13 22.96 -23.38
N GLN A 14 -13.57 23.65 -24.43
CA GLN A 14 -13.46 23.24 -25.83
C GLN A 14 -12.40 24.12 -26.49
N VAL A 15 -11.32 23.50 -27.00
CA VAL A 15 -10.21 24.23 -27.66
C VAL A 15 -10.39 24.14 -29.16
N ARG A 16 -10.67 25.28 -29.83
CA ARG A 16 -10.49 25.46 -31.27
C ARG A 16 -9.16 26.19 -31.50
N ARG A 17 -8.30 25.65 -32.36
CA ARG A 17 -7.08 26.31 -32.83
C ARG A 17 -7.38 27.02 -34.15
N GLN A 18 -7.05 28.31 -34.23
CA GLN A 18 -6.81 29.00 -35.48
C GLN A 18 -5.39 29.57 -35.44
N LEU A 19 -4.58 29.19 -36.42
CA LEU A 19 -3.21 29.67 -36.60
C LEU A 19 -3.22 31.05 -37.26
N SER A 20 -2.45 31.98 -36.72
CA SER A 20 -1.76 33.01 -37.49
C SER A 20 -0.53 33.49 -36.70
N LEU A 21 0.63 33.48 -37.35
CA LEU A 21 1.89 33.94 -36.79
C LEU A 21 1.91 35.47 -36.66
N CYS A 22 2.40 35.96 -35.53
CA CYS A 22 3.24 37.16 -35.48
C CYS A 22 4.15 37.02 -34.24
N LEU A 23 5.47 36.99 -34.44
CA LEU A 23 6.46 36.90 -33.38
C LEU A 23 6.56 38.27 -32.68
N THR A 24 5.85 38.40 -31.57
CA THR A 24 6.15 39.38 -30.53
C THR A 24 6.76 38.60 -29.37
N VAL A 25 7.92 39.03 -28.85
CA VAL A 25 8.51 38.44 -27.64
C VAL A 25 7.55 38.73 -26.48
N VAL A 26 6.78 37.72 -26.08
CA VAL A 26 5.87 37.79 -24.94
C VAL A 26 6.72 37.61 -23.68
N GLN A 27 6.77 38.64 -22.82
CA GLN A 27 7.23 38.44 -21.45
C GLN A 27 6.18 37.60 -20.72
N VAL A 28 6.63 36.45 -20.23
CA VAL A 28 5.80 35.49 -19.52
C VAL A 28 5.41 36.10 -18.17
N HIS A 29 4.11 36.28 -17.94
CA HIS A 29 3.57 36.76 -16.66
C HIS A 29 3.56 35.61 -15.65
N ASP A 30 3.76 35.87 -14.36
CA ASP A 30 3.88 34.85 -13.29
C ASP A 30 2.70 33.85 -13.25
N SER A 31 1.52 34.27 -13.71
CA SER A 31 0.33 33.42 -13.85
C SER A 31 0.46 32.32 -14.92
N PHE A 32 1.40 32.44 -15.85
CA PHE A 32 1.76 31.39 -16.82
C PHE A 32 2.71 30.35 -16.22
N GLU A 33 3.61 30.75 -15.31
CA GLU A 33 4.43 29.80 -14.55
C GLU A 33 3.58 28.96 -13.59
N GLN A 34 2.60 29.59 -12.93
CA GLN A 34 1.63 28.88 -12.09
C GLN A 34 0.68 27.97 -12.87
N ASN A 35 0.48 28.24 -14.16
CA ASN A 35 -0.29 27.40 -15.09
C ASN A 35 0.59 26.46 -15.93
N GLN A 36 1.88 26.32 -15.62
CA GLN A 36 2.63 25.20 -16.16
C GLN A 36 1.89 23.92 -15.74
N PRO A 37 1.67 22.96 -16.67
CA PRO A 37 1.11 21.68 -16.29
C PRO A 37 2.06 21.09 -15.25
N LYS A 38 1.67 21.14 -13.97
CA LYS A 38 2.32 20.34 -12.94
C LYS A 38 2.25 18.93 -13.50
N VAL A 39 3.39 18.37 -13.87
CA VAL A 39 3.49 16.97 -14.24
C VAL A 39 3.03 16.23 -13.00
N GLU A 40 1.76 15.80 -12.99
CA GLU A 40 1.21 15.05 -11.88
C GLU A 40 2.11 13.83 -11.72
N ALA A 41 2.80 13.76 -10.57
CA ALA A 41 3.72 12.68 -10.30
C ALA A 41 2.98 11.35 -10.45
N VAL A 42 3.59 10.40 -11.17
CA VAL A 42 3.00 9.07 -11.35
C VAL A 42 2.71 8.46 -9.99
N LEU A 43 1.44 8.13 -9.74
CA LEU A 43 1.04 7.52 -8.49
C LEU A 43 1.61 6.10 -8.41
N SER A 44 2.47 5.87 -7.42
CA SER A 44 3.19 4.62 -7.23
C SER A 44 2.86 3.98 -5.88
N LEU A 45 3.09 2.68 -5.77
CA LEU A 45 3.01 1.97 -4.49
C LEU A 45 3.99 2.55 -3.47
N HIS A 46 5.18 2.97 -3.91
CA HIS A 46 6.17 3.61 -3.04
C HIS A 46 5.66 4.93 -2.46
N SER A 47 4.98 5.76 -3.27
CA SER A 47 4.32 6.97 -2.75
C SER A 47 3.18 6.63 -1.80
N CYS A 48 2.36 5.60 -2.10
CA CYS A 48 1.31 5.17 -1.18
C CYS A 48 1.85 4.66 0.16
N LEU A 49 2.96 3.92 0.15
CA LEU A 49 3.62 3.45 1.37
C LEU A 49 4.24 4.62 2.16
N LYS A 50 4.85 5.58 1.46
CA LYS A 50 5.38 6.80 2.07
C LYS A 50 4.26 7.57 2.79
N ASP A 51 3.14 7.80 2.11
CA ASP A 51 1.97 8.49 2.67
C ASP A 51 1.35 7.70 3.82
N PHE A 52 1.30 6.37 3.73
CA PHE A 52 0.84 5.50 4.81
C PHE A 52 1.68 5.65 6.08
N THR A 53 3.00 5.83 5.93
CA THR A 53 3.94 6.04 7.03
C THR A 53 4.16 7.50 7.44
N ALA A 54 3.52 8.44 6.75
CA ALA A 54 3.63 9.85 7.06
C ALA A 54 2.85 10.19 8.35
N SER A 55 3.31 11.22 9.06
CA SER A 55 2.56 11.78 10.17
C SER A 55 1.44 12.68 9.62
N GLU A 56 0.23 12.50 10.10
CA GLU A 56 -0.93 13.33 9.79
C GLU A 56 -1.33 14.16 11.03
N LEU A 57 -1.80 15.38 10.80
CA LEU A 57 -2.35 16.23 11.86
C LEU A 57 -3.85 15.97 11.99
N LEU A 58 -4.28 15.80 13.24
CA LEU A 58 -5.67 15.72 13.63
C LEU A 58 -6.05 17.04 14.30
N ASP A 59 -7.13 17.66 13.85
CA ASP A 59 -7.61 18.93 14.42
C ASP A 59 -8.04 18.75 15.88
N GLU A 60 -8.67 17.61 16.18
CA GLU A 60 -9.19 17.29 17.51
C GLU A 60 -8.93 15.82 17.87
N ALA A 61 -8.18 15.61 18.94
CA ALA A 61 -7.99 14.34 19.61
C ALA A 61 -8.07 14.54 21.13
N TYR A 62 -8.66 13.59 21.85
CA TYR A 62 -8.79 13.69 23.30
C TYR A 62 -7.45 13.45 23.99
N CYS A 63 -6.99 14.43 24.77
CA CYS A 63 -5.80 14.29 25.60
C CYS A 63 -6.19 13.93 27.04
N SER A 64 -5.77 12.76 27.52
CA SER A 64 -6.05 12.28 28.88
C SER A 64 -5.45 13.13 29.99
N GLN A 65 -4.31 13.80 29.72
CA GLN A 65 -3.67 14.72 30.67
C GLN A 65 -4.41 16.07 30.75
N CYS A 66 -4.76 16.65 29.59
CA CYS A 66 -5.46 17.94 29.50
C CYS A 66 -6.98 17.83 29.69
N LYS A 67 -7.52 16.60 29.70
CA LYS A 67 -8.95 16.28 29.77
C LYS A 67 -9.82 17.06 28.78
N SER A 68 -9.28 17.35 27.59
CA SER A 68 -9.93 18.16 26.56
C SER A 68 -9.46 17.77 25.16
N LEU A 69 -10.24 18.13 24.15
CA LEU A 69 -9.88 17.97 22.74
C LEU A 69 -8.76 18.95 22.36
N LYS A 70 -7.70 18.44 21.74
CA LYS A 70 -6.54 19.20 21.28
C LYS A 70 -6.08 18.72 19.92
N PRO A 71 -5.44 19.58 19.11
CA PRO A 71 -4.72 19.12 17.94
C PRO A 71 -3.67 18.09 18.33
N ALA A 72 -3.56 17.03 17.54
CA ALA A 72 -2.59 15.95 17.78
C ALA A 72 -1.97 15.48 16.47
N SER A 73 -0.81 14.85 16.57
CA SER A 73 -0.17 14.21 15.43
C SER A 73 -0.37 12.71 15.53
N LYS A 74 -0.86 12.08 14.45
CA LYS A 74 -1.03 10.64 14.35
C LYS A 74 -0.08 10.11 13.28
N LYS A 75 0.56 8.99 13.58
CA LYS A 75 1.48 8.31 12.66
C LYS A 75 1.28 6.82 12.75
N MET A 76 1.34 6.13 11.61
CA MET A 76 1.33 4.67 11.55
C MET A 76 2.65 4.23 10.96
N ASP A 77 3.39 3.34 11.62
CA ASP A 77 4.67 2.86 11.11
C ASP A 77 4.71 1.33 11.02
N LEU A 78 5.58 0.81 10.17
CA LEU A 78 5.83 -0.63 10.07
C LEU A 78 6.93 -1.04 11.06
N TRP A 79 6.58 -1.88 12.03
CA TRP A 79 7.56 -2.38 13.01
C TRP A 79 8.32 -3.61 12.49
N ARG A 80 7.59 -4.52 11.83
CA ARG A 80 8.08 -5.78 11.27
C ARG A 80 7.31 -6.08 10.00
N VAL A 81 7.89 -6.86 9.09
CA VAL A 81 7.25 -7.24 7.82
C VAL A 81 7.11 -8.77 7.70
N PRO A 82 5.96 -9.27 7.20
CA PRO A 82 5.66 -10.69 7.19
C PRO A 82 6.33 -11.44 6.01
N PRO A 83 6.50 -12.77 6.09
CA PRO A 83 6.88 -13.61 4.95
C PRO A 83 6.06 -13.41 3.68
N LEU A 84 4.74 -13.37 3.86
CA LEU A 84 3.74 -13.12 2.83
C LEU A 84 3.09 -11.78 3.14
N LEU A 85 3.30 -10.83 2.24
CA LEU A 85 2.79 -9.48 2.35
C LEU A 85 1.57 -9.33 1.44
N VAL A 86 0.45 -8.95 2.06
CA VAL A 86 -0.79 -8.63 1.35
C VAL A 86 -1.02 -7.12 1.44
N ILE A 87 -1.09 -6.46 0.29
CA ILE A 87 -1.35 -5.02 0.21
C ILE A 87 -2.69 -4.79 -0.47
N GLN A 88 -3.62 -4.15 0.22
CA GLN A 88 -4.88 -3.71 -0.35
C GLN A 88 -4.80 -2.24 -0.74
N LEU A 89 -5.04 -1.93 -2.01
CA LEU A 89 -5.22 -0.56 -2.47
C LEU A 89 -6.62 -0.09 -2.08
N LYS A 90 -6.73 0.91 -1.18
CA LYS A 90 -8.00 1.47 -0.69
C LYS A 90 -8.71 2.27 -1.79
N ARG A 91 -9.30 1.55 -2.76
CA ARG A 91 -9.94 2.14 -3.94
C ARG A 91 -11.38 2.58 -3.70
N PHE A 92 -12.02 2.15 -2.63
CA PHE A 92 -13.41 2.51 -2.37
C PHE A 92 -13.48 3.63 -1.37
N HIS A 93 -14.14 4.71 -1.78
CA HIS A 93 -14.45 5.83 -0.91
C HIS A 93 -15.95 5.84 -0.68
N TYR A 94 -16.33 5.78 0.59
CA TYR A 94 -17.70 5.80 1.05
C TYR A 94 -17.90 6.98 1.99
N THR A 95 -18.83 7.85 1.63
CA THR A 95 -19.36 8.91 2.51
C THR A 95 -20.88 8.78 2.55
N ALA A 96 -21.53 9.58 3.39
CA ALA A 96 -22.99 9.60 3.49
C ALA A 96 -23.68 9.83 2.12
N THR A 97 -23.04 10.57 1.22
CA THR A 97 -23.60 10.98 -0.08
C THR A 97 -22.85 10.41 -1.29
N CYS A 98 -21.60 9.94 -1.12
CA CYS A 98 -20.78 9.49 -2.23
C CYS A 98 -20.35 8.04 -2.05
N ARG A 99 -20.55 7.26 -3.12
CA ARG A 99 -20.00 5.91 -3.24
C ARG A 99 -19.19 5.87 -4.52
N LYS A 100 -17.86 5.97 -4.40
CA LYS A 100 -16.96 6.05 -5.56
C LYS A 100 -15.87 5.00 -5.49
N LYS A 101 -15.54 4.44 -6.65
CA LYS A 101 -14.31 3.66 -6.85
C LYS A 101 -13.26 4.54 -7.51
N LEU A 102 -12.10 4.64 -6.90
CA LEU A 102 -10.90 5.27 -7.44
C LEU A 102 -10.30 4.35 -8.52
N ARG A 103 -10.18 4.90 -9.73
CA ARG A 103 -9.70 4.20 -10.95
C ARG A 103 -8.30 4.66 -11.37
N ASN A 104 -7.63 5.42 -10.51
CA ASN A 104 -6.24 5.82 -10.66
C ASN A 104 -5.34 4.61 -10.93
N PHE A 105 -4.48 4.72 -11.93
CA PHE A 105 -3.42 3.77 -12.17
C PHE A 105 -2.39 3.91 -11.04
N VAL A 106 -2.08 2.80 -10.36
CA VAL A 106 -1.06 2.75 -9.31
C VAL A 106 0.05 1.86 -9.82
N GLN A 107 1.23 2.42 -10.04
CA GLN A 107 2.39 1.66 -10.47
C GLN A 107 2.98 0.88 -9.29
N PHE A 108 3.15 -0.43 -9.42
CA PHE A 108 3.80 -1.28 -8.42
C PHE A 108 4.85 -2.20 -9.06
N PRO A 109 5.97 -2.46 -8.38
CA PRO A 109 7.05 -3.29 -8.91
C PRO A 109 6.65 -4.78 -8.87
N LEU A 110 6.88 -5.51 -9.96
CA LEU A 110 6.68 -6.97 -9.96
C LEU A 110 7.78 -7.71 -9.19
N LYS A 111 8.96 -7.11 -9.10
CA LYS A 111 10.11 -7.65 -8.37
C LYS A 111 10.80 -6.51 -7.63
N GLY A 112 11.29 -6.80 -6.43
CA GLY A 112 12.14 -5.86 -5.69
C GLY A 112 11.42 -4.73 -5.03
N LEU A 113 10.23 -4.99 -4.50
CA LEU A 113 9.62 -4.07 -3.55
C LEU A 113 10.45 -4.09 -2.27
N ASP A 114 11.21 -3.03 -2.04
CA ASP A 114 11.99 -2.85 -0.81
C ASP A 114 11.16 -2.13 0.25
N LEU A 115 10.89 -2.81 1.36
CA LEU A 115 10.16 -2.25 2.49
C LEU A 115 11.07 -1.62 3.55
N GLN A 116 12.39 -1.77 3.45
CA GLN A 116 13.35 -1.26 4.43
C GLN A 116 13.16 0.23 4.74
N PRO A 117 12.90 1.13 3.78
CA PRO A 117 12.75 2.57 4.05
C PRO A 117 11.53 2.94 4.90
N TYR A 118 10.57 2.02 5.05
CA TYR A 118 9.29 2.26 5.74
C TYR A 118 9.24 1.63 7.14
N LEU A 119 10.30 0.95 7.57
CA LEU A 119 10.40 0.33 8.88
C LEU A 119 10.85 1.34 9.95
N VAL A 120 10.24 1.29 11.14
CA VAL A 120 10.67 2.10 12.31
C VAL A 120 12.10 1.75 12.72
N ARG A 121 12.40 0.45 12.71
CA ARG A 121 13.69 -0.10 13.12
C ARG A 121 14.48 -0.50 11.88
N THR A 122 15.59 0.18 11.66
CA THR A 122 16.66 -0.24 10.74
C THR A 122 17.54 -1.32 11.37
N THR A 123 16.95 -2.22 12.17
CA THR A 123 17.72 -3.36 12.69
C THR A 123 17.99 -4.31 11.54
N GLN A 124 19.20 -4.86 11.50
CA GLN A 124 19.68 -5.73 10.43
C GLN A 124 18.79 -6.94 10.17
N ASP A 125 17.88 -7.31 11.08
CA ASP A 125 17.04 -8.49 11.04
C ASP A 125 15.59 -8.25 10.59
N ALA A 126 15.15 -7.00 10.33
CA ALA A 126 13.80 -6.65 9.85
C ALA A 126 12.63 -7.34 10.60
N GLY A 127 12.83 -7.68 11.89
CA GLY A 127 11.83 -8.37 12.72
C GLY A 127 11.82 -9.90 12.63
N LEU A 128 12.82 -10.52 12.01
CA LEU A 128 12.86 -11.96 11.76
C LEU A 128 13.44 -12.82 12.87
N LYS A 129 14.17 -12.24 13.82
CA LYS A 129 14.57 -12.99 15.01
C LYS A 129 13.37 -13.63 15.70
N TYR A 130 12.26 -12.89 15.79
CA TYR A 130 11.00 -13.43 16.32
C TYR A 130 10.43 -14.56 15.45
N TRP A 131 10.49 -14.41 14.13
CA TRP A 131 9.99 -15.43 13.21
C TRP A 131 10.79 -16.74 13.30
N GLN A 132 12.12 -16.64 13.36
CA GLN A 132 12.99 -17.78 13.56
C GLN A 132 12.78 -18.43 14.93
N PHE A 133 12.55 -17.62 15.98
CA PHE A 133 12.21 -18.12 17.31
C PHE A 133 10.93 -18.98 17.29
N LEU A 134 9.92 -18.62 16.49
CA LEU A 134 8.71 -19.42 16.27
C LEU A 134 8.93 -20.67 15.40
N GLY A 135 10.18 -21.00 15.05
CA GLY A 135 10.52 -22.16 14.21
C GLY A 135 10.49 -21.89 12.71
N GLY A 136 10.29 -20.64 12.28
CA GLY A 136 10.31 -20.27 10.87
C GLY A 136 11.72 -20.40 10.27
N LYS A 137 11.82 -20.98 9.07
CA LYS A 137 13.10 -21.12 8.36
C LYS A 137 13.36 -19.94 7.42
N LEU A 138 14.64 -19.71 7.09
CA LEU A 138 15.08 -18.76 6.07
C LEU A 138 15.92 -19.45 5.01
N ALA A 139 15.81 -19.01 3.75
CA ALA A 139 16.66 -19.51 2.68
C ALA A 139 18.08 -18.90 2.70
N THR A 140 18.26 -17.73 3.33
CA THR A 140 19.54 -17.01 3.41
C THR A 140 19.82 -16.49 4.82
N GLN A 141 21.10 -16.23 5.14
CA GLN A 141 21.52 -15.57 6.39
C GLN A 141 21.41 -14.04 6.34
N GLU A 142 21.13 -13.46 5.17
CA GLU A 142 20.76 -12.06 5.03
C GLU A 142 19.25 -11.87 5.23
N TYR A 143 18.86 -10.70 5.74
CA TYR A 143 17.47 -10.36 6.06
C TYR A 143 16.93 -9.20 5.20
N PRO A 144 17.02 -9.25 3.86
CA PRO A 144 16.50 -8.17 3.04
C PRO A 144 14.97 -8.11 3.16
N ALA A 145 14.43 -6.93 3.46
CA ALA A 145 12.98 -6.67 3.46
C ALA A 145 12.43 -6.52 2.02
N VAL A 146 12.89 -7.38 1.10
CA VAL A 146 12.67 -7.27 -0.33
C VAL A 146 11.73 -8.36 -0.82
N TYR A 147 10.71 -7.93 -1.56
CA TYR A 147 9.61 -8.76 -1.98
C TYR A 147 9.45 -8.81 -3.50
N ASP A 148 8.98 -9.96 -3.99
CA ASP A 148 8.55 -10.13 -5.37
C ASP A 148 7.05 -10.46 -5.41
N LEU A 149 6.35 -9.86 -6.37
CA LEU A 149 4.92 -10.06 -6.57
C LEU A 149 4.68 -11.45 -7.18
N TYR A 150 3.70 -12.17 -6.66
CA TYR A 150 3.30 -13.46 -7.23
C TYR A 150 1.81 -13.52 -7.60
N ALA A 151 0.97 -12.63 -7.04
CA ALA A 151 -0.42 -12.54 -7.44
C ALA A 151 -1.02 -11.14 -7.30
N VAL A 152 -2.04 -10.86 -8.10
CA VAL A 152 -2.86 -9.65 -8.07
C VAL A 152 -4.32 -10.06 -8.18
N VAL A 153 -5.15 -9.60 -7.26
CA VAL A 153 -6.61 -9.61 -7.43
C VAL A 153 -7.00 -8.29 -8.06
N ASN A 154 -7.66 -8.37 -9.21
CA ASN A 154 -8.21 -7.23 -9.93
C ASN A 154 -9.70 -7.13 -9.66
N HIS A 155 -10.20 -5.90 -9.47
CA HIS A 155 -11.62 -5.61 -9.39
C HIS A 155 -12.07 -4.80 -10.60
N ILE A 156 -13.12 -5.25 -11.28
CA ILE A 156 -13.73 -4.60 -12.44
C ILE A 156 -15.16 -4.17 -12.05
N GLY A 157 -15.61 -3.01 -12.49
CA GLY A 157 -16.94 -2.48 -12.13
C GLY A 157 -16.91 -1.49 -10.96
N VAL A 158 -18.03 -1.37 -10.25
CA VAL A 158 -18.32 -0.35 -9.23
C VAL A 158 -18.54 -0.97 -7.85
N LEU A 159 -18.73 -0.15 -6.81
CA LEU A 159 -18.90 -0.65 -5.44
C LEU A 159 -20.15 -1.54 -5.26
N GLY A 160 -21.27 -1.17 -5.90
CA GLY A 160 -22.53 -1.90 -5.78
C GLY A 160 -22.65 -3.14 -6.68
N GLY A 161 -21.60 -3.45 -7.45
CA GLY A 161 -21.62 -4.53 -8.43
C GLY A 161 -20.32 -4.53 -9.23
N GLY A 162 -19.61 -5.64 -9.18
CA GLY A 162 -18.33 -5.79 -9.85
C GLY A 162 -17.92 -7.25 -9.99
N HIS A 163 -16.77 -7.44 -10.62
CA HIS A 163 -16.22 -8.74 -10.94
C HIS A 163 -14.77 -8.82 -10.49
N TYR A 164 -14.38 -9.94 -9.91
CA TYR A 164 -13.01 -10.17 -9.45
C TYR A 164 -12.33 -11.21 -10.32
N VAL A 165 -11.10 -10.91 -10.74
CA VAL A 165 -10.25 -11.84 -11.47
C VAL A 165 -8.87 -11.88 -10.84
N ALA A 166 -8.22 -13.04 -10.85
CA ALA A 166 -6.92 -13.22 -10.23
C ALA A 166 -5.84 -13.37 -11.30
N THR A 167 -4.78 -12.57 -11.21
CA THR A 167 -3.58 -12.70 -12.01
C THR A 167 -2.50 -13.33 -11.15
N VAL A 168 -1.95 -14.48 -11.53
CA VAL A 168 -1.00 -15.24 -10.72
C VAL A 168 0.20 -15.65 -11.57
N PHE A 169 1.41 -15.53 -11.02
CA PHE A 169 2.62 -16.03 -11.66
C PHE A 169 2.74 -17.54 -11.44
N SER A 170 2.77 -18.30 -12.54
CA SER A 170 3.02 -19.73 -12.50
C SER A 170 4.53 -19.98 -12.46
N GLU A 171 5.03 -20.51 -11.35
CA GLU A 171 6.44 -20.89 -11.21
C GLU A 171 6.82 -22.09 -12.09
N SER A 172 5.89 -22.98 -12.44
CA SER A 172 6.17 -24.11 -13.35
C SER A 172 6.34 -23.63 -14.79
N ASP A 173 5.47 -22.73 -15.22
CA ASP A 173 5.39 -22.31 -16.62
C ASP A 173 6.23 -21.05 -16.87
N LYS A 174 6.71 -20.40 -15.80
CA LYS A 174 7.38 -19.10 -15.82
C LYS A 174 6.59 -18.02 -16.56
N ARG A 175 5.27 -18.06 -16.44
CA ARG A 175 4.33 -17.13 -17.09
C ARG A 175 3.24 -16.66 -16.15
N TRP A 176 2.75 -15.45 -16.38
CA TRP A 176 1.56 -14.93 -15.70
C TRP A 176 0.30 -15.52 -16.32
N LYS A 177 -0.67 -15.85 -15.46
CA LYS A 177 -1.98 -16.38 -15.84
C LYS A 177 -3.08 -15.53 -15.22
N CYS A 178 -4.11 -15.26 -15.99
CA CYS A 178 -5.36 -14.65 -15.53
C CYS A 178 -6.42 -15.74 -15.37
N PHE A 179 -6.95 -15.82 -14.15
CA PHE A 179 -8.05 -16.69 -13.73
C PHE A 179 -9.31 -15.84 -13.60
N ASN A 180 -10.26 -16.11 -14.47
CA ASN A 180 -11.56 -15.47 -14.52
C ASN A 180 -12.62 -16.57 -14.43
N ASP A 181 -13.06 -16.86 -13.20
CA ASP A 181 -13.93 -17.98 -12.86
C ASP A 181 -13.39 -19.31 -13.41
N HIS A 182 -14.05 -19.86 -14.42
CA HIS A 182 -13.67 -21.12 -15.07
C HIS A 182 -12.60 -20.94 -16.16
N LEU A 183 -12.27 -19.71 -16.55
CA LEU A 183 -11.34 -19.42 -17.64
C LEU A 183 -9.95 -19.13 -17.09
N CYS A 184 -8.96 -19.87 -17.59
CA CYS A 184 -7.54 -19.62 -17.34
C CYS A 184 -6.86 -19.25 -18.65
N ARG A 185 -6.14 -18.12 -18.68
CA ARG A 185 -5.40 -17.66 -19.87
C ARG A 185 -4.03 -17.14 -19.49
N ASP A 186 -3.05 -17.35 -20.34
CA ASP A 186 -1.75 -16.69 -20.19
C ASP A 186 -1.88 -15.18 -20.48
N ILE A 187 -1.13 -14.36 -19.76
CA ILE A 187 -1.04 -12.92 -19.97
C ILE A 187 0.42 -12.46 -19.99
N ASP A 188 0.70 -11.37 -20.70
CA ASP A 188 2.03 -10.76 -20.70
C ASP A 188 2.33 -10.05 -19.37
N GLU A 189 3.59 -10.04 -18.96
CA GLU A 189 4.05 -9.39 -17.74
C GLU A 189 3.69 -7.88 -17.71
N LYS A 190 3.72 -7.21 -18.86
CA LYS A 190 3.36 -5.80 -19.02
C LYS A 190 1.89 -5.49 -18.65
N ASP A 191 1.02 -6.49 -18.75
CA ASP A 191 -0.43 -6.34 -18.54
C ASP A 191 -0.84 -6.68 -17.09
N VAL A 192 0.10 -7.15 -16.26
CA VAL A 192 -0.13 -7.46 -14.83
C VAL A 192 -0.44 -6.18 -14.05
N VAL A 193 0.27 -5.08 -14.36
CA VAL A 193 0.05 -3.78 -13.72
C VAL A 193 -1.10 -3.08 -14.43
N SER A 194 -2.25 -2.98 -13.76
CA SER A 194 -3.46 -2.40 -14.35
C SER A 194 -4.21 -1.47 -13.39
N PRO A 195 -5.06 -0.56 -13.89
CA PRO A 195 -5.95 0.25 -13.05
C PRO A 195 -6.93 -0.59 -12.21
N SER A 196 -7.16 -1.84 -12.59
CA SER A 196 -8.07 -2.76 -11.90
C SER A 196 -7.43 -3.45 -10.70
N ALA A 197 -6.09 -3.42 -10.58
CA ALA A 197 -5.36 -4.07 -9.48
C ALA A 197 -5.86 -3.56 -8.13
N TYR A 198 -6.27 -4.46 -7.25
CA TYR A 198 -6.94 -4.12 -5.98
C TYR A 198 -6.20 -4.69 -4.78
N ILE A 199 -5.86 -5.98 -4.79
CA ILE A 199 -5.06 -6.63 -3.74
C ILE A 199 -3.81 -7.19 -4.39
N LEU A 200 -2.64 -6.87 -3.83
CA LEU A 200 -1.34 -7.30 -4.29
C LEU A 200 -0.79 -8.32 -3.28
N PHE A 201 -0.26 -9.43 -3.79
CA PHE A 201 0.33 -10.49 -2.99
C PHE A 201 1.80 -10.63 -3.32
N TYR A 202 2.61 -10.41 -2.30
CA TYR A 202 4.06 -10.39 -2.35
C TYR A 202 4.63 -11.47 -1.46
N ILE A 203 5.68 -12.15 -1.93
CA ILE A 203 6.47 -13.10 -1.14
C ILE A 203 7.85 -12.52 -0.94
N ARG A 204 8.40 -12.67 0.26
CA ARG A 204 9.76 -12.22 0.52
C ARG A 204 10.77 -13.13 -0.17
N ARG A 205 11.80 -12.54 -0.78
CA ARG A 205 12.73 -13.28 -1.64
C ARG A 205 13.47 -14.40 -0.94
N ASP A 206 13.91 -14.15 0.28
CA ASP A 206 14.60 -15.10 1.17
C ASP A 206 13.68 -16.20 1.73
N MET A 207 12.40 -16.23 1.32
CA MET A 207 11.43 -17.26 1.65
C MET A 207 10.84 -17.93 0.41
N LYS A 208 11.12 -17.41 -0.79
CA LYS A 208 10.53 -17.89 -2.05
C LYS A 208 10.88 -19.35 -2.37
N ALA A 209 12.06 -19.81 -1.95
CA ALA A 209 12.52 -21.17 -2.19
C ALA A 209 12.02 -22.19 -1.14
N LEU A 210 11.37 -21.72 -0.08
CA LEU A 210 10.91 -22.57 1.01
C LEU A 210 9.48 -23.08 0.73
N PRO A 211 9.18 -24.35 1.04
CA PRO A 211 7.81 -24.83 1.00
C PRO A 211 6.98 -24.16 2.10
N VAL A 212 5.67 -24.03 1.86
CA VAL A 212 4.76 -23.28 2.75
C VAL A 212 4.81 -23.76 4.20
N HIS A 213 5.01 -25.06 4.44
CA HIS A 213 5.09 -25.63 5.80
C HIS A 213 6.40 -25.29 6.53
N GLU A 214 7.46 -24.91 5.82
CA GLU A 214 8.70 -24.42 6.43
C GLU A 214 8.68 -22.92 6.67
N VAL A 215 7.90 -22.20 5.85
CA VAL A 215 7.57 -20.81 6.12
C VAL A 215 6.66 -20.79 7.34
N PHE A 216 5.48 -21.40 7.28
CA PHE A 216 4.51 -21.45 8.37
C PHE A 216 4.50 -22.84 9.00
N PRO A 217 5.40 -23.14 9.96
CA PRO A 217 5.39 -24.43 10.65
C PRO A 217 4.04 -24.61 11.34
N VAL A 218 3.42 -25.76 11.08
CA VAL A 218 2.26 -26.20 11.84
C VAL A 218 2.78 -26.56 13.24
N ASN A 219 2.14 -26.05 14.30
CA ASN A 219 2.32 -26.57 15.65
C ASN A 219 1.77 -28.01 15.69
N SER A 220 2.49 -28.97 15.14
CA SER A 220 2.10 -30.38 15.15
C SER A 220 2.38 -31.03 16.50
N ASP A 221 3.31 -30.45 17.28
CA ASP A 221 3.61 -30.90 18.63
C ASP A 221 3.28 -29.79 19.62
N ALA A 222 2.35 -30.05 20.54
CA ALA A 222 2.12 -29.27 21.75
C ALA A 222 3.32 -29.32 22.74
N ALA A 223 4.54 -29.44 22.21
CA ALA A 223 5.81 -29.63 22.91
C ALA A 223 6.89 -28.62 22.47
N GLY A 224 6.58 -27.70 21.53
CA GLY A 224 7.37 -26.47 21.44
C GLY A 224 7.23 -25.70 22.76
N PRO A 225 8.29 -25.05 23.29
CA PRO A 225 8.17 -24.29 24.52
C PRO A 225 7.05 -23.26 24.33
N ALA A 226 6.00 -23.36 25.14
CA ALA A 226 4.99 -22.32 25.19
C ALA A 226 5.71 -21.00 25.46
N LEU A 227 5.49 -20.00 24.62
CA LEU A 227 5.96 -18.64 24.87
C LEU A 227 5.56 -18.26 26.29
N SER A 228 6.54 -18.08 27.17
CA SER A 228 6.24 -17.67 28.54
C SER A 228 5.74 -16.23 28.53
N ASP A 229 4.99 -15.83 29.55
CA ASP A 229 4.58 -14.43 29.71
C ASP A 229 5.79 -13.50 29.82
N ASP A 230 6.93 -14.01 30.30
CA ASP A 230 8.21 -13.30 30.34
C ASP A 230 8.84 -13.14 28.94
N ASP A 231 8.76 -14.15 28.07
CA ASP A 231 9.16 -14.03 26.66
C ASP A 231 8.27 -13.02 25.93
N LEU A 232 6.96 -13.06 26.19
CA LEU A 232 6.00 -12.11 25.61
C LEU A 232 6.24 -10.69 26.13
N ALA A 233 6.57 -10.53 27.41
CA ALA A 233 6.93 -9.25 28.01
C ALA A 233 8.25 -8.71 27.44
N ALA A 234 9.27 -9.56 27.28
CA ALA A 234 10.54 -9.18 26.65
C ALA A 234 10.37 -8.78 25.17
N LEU A 235 9.38 -9.38 24.47
CA LEU A 235 9.03 -9.04 23.09
C LEU A 235 8.23 -7.74 22.95
N LEU A 236 7.47 -7.36 23.98
CA LEU A 236 6.63 -6.16 24.00
C LEU A 236 7.29 -4.95 24.68
N HIS A 237 8.21 -5.19 25.62
CA HIS A 237 8.97 -4.17 26.33
C HIS A 237 10.42 -4.11 25.85
N GLU A 238 10.65 -3.27 24.84
CA GLU A 238 11.75 -2.32 24.97
C GLU A 238 11.13 -0.95 25.23
N PRO A 239 11.51 -0.24 26.30
CA PRO A 239 10.90 1.03 26.66
C PRO A 239 11.27 2.09 25.62
N ASP A 240 10.42 2.24 24.60
CA ASP A 240 10.44 3.42 23.75
C ASP A 240 9.69 4.54 24.47
N ALA A 241 10.45 5.40 25.15
CA ALA A 241 9.96 6.55 25.91
C ALA A 241 9.20 7.58 25.04
N SER A 242 9.10 7.37 23.72
CA SER A 242 8.38 8.24 22.79
C SER A 242 6.92 7.83 22.54
N ARG A 243 6.45 6.67 23.05
CA ARG A 243 5.07 6.21 22.85
C ARG A 243 4.09 6.92 23.79
N CYS A 244 3.35 7.89 23.26
CA CYS A 244 2.13 8.40 23.91
C CYS A 244 0.94 7.53 23.49
N VAL A 245 0.24 6.94 24.47
CA VAL A 245 -0.98 6.16 24.23
C VAL A 245 -2.15 7.14 24.10
N ILE A 246 -2.71 7.23 22.89
CA ILE A 246 -3.97 7.93 22.63
C ILE A 246 -5.09 6.92 22.87
N SER A 247 -5.94 7.17 23.87
CA SER A 247 -7.14 6.38 24.20
C SER A 247 -8.37 6.90 23.48
#